data_AF-P12842-F1
#
_entry.id   AF-P12842-F1
#
_cell.length_a   1.000
_cell.length_b   1.000
_cell.length_c   1.000
_cell.angle_alpha   90.00
_cell.angle_beta   90.00
_cell.angle_gamma   90.00
#
_symmetry.space_group_name_H-M   'P 1'
#
loop_
_entity.id
_entity.type
_entity.pdbx_description
1 polymer ?
#
loop_
_entity_poly.entity_id
_entity_poly.type
_entity_poly.pdbx_seq_one_letter_code
_entity_poly.pdbx_strand_id
1 'polypeptide(L)'
;MLLLSLALTLISAPASDTCDTKDVCIGSPGIPGTPGSHGLPGRDGRDGVKGDPGPPGPMGPPGGMPGLPGRDGLIGAPGVPGERGDKGEPGERGPPGLPAYLDEELQATLHELRHHALQSIGVLSLQGSMKAVGEKIFSTNGQSVNFDAIREVCARAGGRIAVPRSLEENEAIASIVKERNTYAYLGLAEGPTAGDFYYLDGDPVNYTNWYPGEPRGQGREKCVEMYTDGKWNDKNCLQYRLVICEF
;
A
#
# COMPACT_ATOMS: atom_id res chain seq x y z
N MET A 1 33.82 -0.92 17.56
CA MET A 1 32.90 -2.07 17.37
C MET A 1 32.03 -1.77 16.17
N LEU A 2 32.20 -2.52 15.08
CA LEU A 2 31.42 -2.39 13.86
C LEU A 2 29.93 -2.65 14.17
N LEU A 3 29.07 -1.66 13.99
CA LEU A 3 27.62 -1.84 14.00
C LEU A 3 27.18 -1.98 12.53
N LEU A 4 27.16 -3.22 12.07
CA LEU A 4 26.37 -3.67 10.91
C LEU A 4 24.89 -3.59 11.29
N SER A 5 24.07 -2.87 10.53
CA SER A 5 22.62 -3.07 10.57
C SER A 5 21.92 -2.58 9.31
N LEU A 6 21.40 -3.57 8.59
CA LEU A 6 20.22 -3.57 7.71
C LEU A 6 20.15 -2.56 6.55
N ALA A 7 20.65 -3.00 5.40
CA ALA A 7 20.16 -2.55 4.10
C ALA A 7 18.76 -3.14 3.86
N LEU A 8 17.75 -2.28 3.74
CA LEU A 8 16.37 -2.63 3.45
C LEU A 8 16.25 -2.88 1.93
N THR A 9 16.41 -4.14 1.50
CA THR A 9 16.15 -4.52 0.11
C THR A 9 14.66 -4.49 -0.16
N LEU A 10 14.19 -3.42 -0.82
CA LEU A 10 12.89 -3.42 -1.49
C LEU A 10 12.89 -4.52 -2.55
N ILE A 11 12.22 -5.63 -2.24
CA ILE A 11 11.87 -6.64 -3.23
C ILE A 11 10.70 -6.06 -4.01
N SER A 12 10.99 -5.50 -5.18
CA SER A 12 9.99 -5.17 -6.20
C SER A 12 9.43 -6.49 -6.75
N ALA A 13 8.39 -7.02 -6.12
CA ALA A 13 7.60 -8.06 -6.74
C ALA A 13 6.87 -7.42 -7.94
N PRO A 14 7.06 -7.91 -9.18
CA PRO A 14 6.35 -7.39 -10.33
C PRO A 14 4.86 -7.66 -10.13
N ALA A 15 4.06 -6.59 -10.17
CA ALA A 15 2.61 -6.70 -10.31
C ALA A 15 2.29 -7.26 -11.70
N SER A 16 2.40 -8.58 -11.83
CA SER A 16 2.01 -9.34 -13.01
C SER A 16 0.56 -9.79 -12.87
N ASP A 17 -0.36 -8.86 -12.58
CA ASP A 17 -1.79 -9.12 -12.73
C ASP A 17 -2.24 -8.47 -14.04
N THR A 18 -1.86 -9.15 -15.13
CA THR A 18 -2.50 -8.97 -16.43
C THR A 18 -3.94 -9.43 -16.28
N CYS A 19 -4.84 -8.50 -15.93
CA CYS A 19 -6.28 -8.70 -16.03
C CYS A 19 -6.64 -8.88 -17.51
N ASP A 20 -6.48 -10.11 -18.00
CA ASP A 20 -6.97 -10.51 -19.30
C ASP A 20 -8.50 -10.54 -19.28
N THR A 21 -9.04 -9.92 -20.30
CA THR A 21 -10.46 -9.70 -20.59
C THR A 21 -11.39 -10.84 -20.15
N LYS A 22 -12.40 -10.48 -19.34
CA LYS A 22 -13.69 -11.17 -19.07
C LYS A 22 -13.79 -12.15 -17.90
N ASP A 23 -12.72 -12.51 -17.21
CA ASP A 23 -12.86 -13.34 -16.01
C ASP A 23 -12.92 -12.49 -14.74
N VAL A 24 -14.04 -12.64 -14.04
CA VAL A 24 -14.36 -12.08 -12.72
C VAL A 24 -13.13 -12.20 -11.82
N CYS A 25 -12.61 -11.07 -11.34
CA CYS A 25 -11.49 -11.06 -10.43
C CYS A 25 -11.79 -12.01 -9.26
N ILE A 26 -10.93 -13.00 -9.04
CA ILE A 26 -11.09 -13.89 -7.89
C ILE A 26 -10.83 -13.03 -6.65
N GLY A 27 -11.88 -12.79 -5.86
CA GLY A 27 -11.78 -12.04 -4.60
C GLY A 27 -10.73 -12.65 -3.67
N SER A 28 -10.18 -11.85 -2.76
CA SER A 28 -9.10 -12.27 -1.86
C SER A 28 -9.48 -13.58 -1.13
N PRO A 29 -8.58 -14.56 -1.03
CA PRO A 29 -8.84 -15.79 -0.27
C PRO A 29 -9.31 -15.46 1.16
N GLY A 30 -10.31 -16.21 1.64
CA GLY A 30 -10.78 -16.09 3.02
C GLY A 30 -9.66 -16.43 4.02
N ILE A 31 -9.75 -15.85 5.22
CA ILE A 31 -8.78 -16.14 6.29
C ILE A 31 -8.97 -17.59 6.74
N PRO A 32 -7.90 -18.37 7.00
CA PRO A 32 -8.01 -19.70 7.57
C PRO A 32 -8.88 -19.73 8.85
N GLY A 33 -9.65 -20.79 9.02
CA GLY A 33 -10.44 -21.01 10.23
C GLY A 33 -9.58 -21.21 11.47
N THR A 34 -10.20 -21.13 12.64
CA THR A 34 -9.51 -21.41 13.90
C THR A 34 -9.28 -22.92 14.06
N PRO A 35 -8.18 -23.36 14.70
CA PRO A 35 -8.02 -24.76 15.08
C PRO A 35 -9.15 -25.20 16.03
N GLY A 36 -9.59 -26.46 15.92
CA GLY A 36 -10.57 -27.04 16.84
C GLY A 36 -10.04 -27.23 18.25
N SER A 37 -10.95 -27.41 19.20
CA SER A 37 -10.58 -27.69 20.60
C SER A 37 -10.11 -29.14 20.75
N HIS A 38 -9.22 -29.38 21.73
CA HIS A 38 -8.89 -30.74 22.13
C HIS A 38 -10.05 -31.36 22.92
N GLY A 39 -10.32 -32.64 22.68
CA GLY A 39 -11.32 -33.40 23.44
C GLY A 39 -10.92 -33.59 24.89
N LEU A 40 -11.91 -33.87 25.74
CA LEU A 40 -11.65 -34.19 27.14
C LEU A 40 -11.13 -35.63 27.28
N PRO A 41 -10.16 -35.89 28.16
CA PRO A 41 -9.76 -37.25 28.49
C PRO A 41 -10.95 -38.08 28.99
N GLY A 42 -10.95 -39.38 28.69
CA GLY A 42 -11.93 -40.31 29.25
C GLY A 42 -11.78 -40.46 30.76
N ARG A 43 -12.85 -40.91 31.42
CA ARG A 43 -12.78 -41.26 32.84
C ARG A 43 -12.20 -42.65 33.00
N ASP A 44 -11.42 -42.84 34.05
CA ASP A 44 -10.93 -44.17 34.43
C ASP A 44 -12.11 -45.10 34.75
N GLY A 45 -11.94 -46.39 34.45
CA GLY A 45 -12.91 -47.42 34.80
C GLY A 45 -13.01 -47.60 36.31
N ARG A 46 -14.15 -48.13 36.78
CA ARG A 46 -14.25 -48.55 38.18
C ARG A 46 -13.62 -49.92 38.35
N ASP A 47 -12.87 -50.08 39.44
CA ASP A 47 -12.35 -51.39 39.82
C ASP A 47 -13.47 -52.40 40.03
N GLY A 48 -13.18 -53.67 39.71
CA GLY A 48 -14.11 -54.78 39.91
C GLY A 48 -14.42 -55.00 41.39
N VAL A 49 -15.61 -55.55 41.67
CA VAL A 49 -15.96 -55.93 43.03
C VAL A 49 -15.08 -57.12 43.43
N LYS A 50 -14.49 -57.07 44.62
CA LYS A 50 -13.73 -58.22 45.14
C LYS A 50 -14.66 -59.42 45.27
N GLY A 51 -14.18 -60.59 44.84
CA GLY A 51 -14.91 -61.85 44.97
C GLY A 51 -15.20 -62.21 46.42
N ASP A 52 -16.33 -62.86 46.65
CA ASP A 52 -16.70 -63.33 47.97
C ASP A 52 -15.71 -64.41 48.46
N PRO A 53 -15.33 -64.40 49.75
CA PRO A 53 -14.57 -65.50 50.33
C PRO A 53 -15.30 -66.83 50.12
N GLY A 54 -14.53 -67.87 49.79
CA GLY A 54 -15.07 -69.22 49.67
C GLY A 54 -15.67 -69.70 51.01
N PRO A 55 -16.67 -70.59 50.97
CA PRO A 55 -17.21 -71.16 52.20
C PRO A 55 -16.10 -71.93 52.94
N PRO A 56 -16.08 -71.90 54.29
CA PRO A 56 -15.20 -72.76 55.07
C PRO A 56 -15.35 -74.23 54.64
N GLY A 57 -14.23 -74.94 54.63
CA GLY A 57 -14.23 -76.38 54.35
C GLY A 57 -15.12 -77.14 55.35
N PRO A 58 -15.71 -78.27 54.94
CA PRO A 58 -16.48 -79.09 55.86
C PRO A 58 -15.60 -79.51 57.05
N MET A 59 -16.18 -79.47 58.25
CA MET A 59 -15.51 -79.96 59.45
C MET A 59 -15.15 -81.44 59.27
N GLY A 60 -13.90 -81.80 59.56
CA GLY A 60 -13.45 -83.18 59.50
C GLY A 60 -14.24 -84.09 60.46
N PRO A 61 -14.36 -85.40 60.16
CA PRO A 61 -15.02 -86.33 61.06
C PRO A 61 -14.31 -86.38 62.43
N PRO A 62 -15.05 -86.65 63.54
CA PRO A 62 -14.46 -86.75 64.89
C PRO A 62 -13.33 -87.78 64.95
N GLY A 63 -12.12 -87.35 65.37
CA GLY A 63 -10.92 -88.19 65.43
C GLY A 63 -10.24 -88.49 64.08
N GLY A 64 -10.76 -87.94 62.99
CA GLY A 64 -10.27 -88.15 61.63
C GLY A 64 -9.51 -86.95 61.07
N MET A 65 -8.80 -87.21 59.97
CA MET A 65 -7.89 -86.32 59.26
C MET A 65 -8.44 -84.89 59.03
N PRO A 66 -7.57 -83.86 58.93
CA PRO A 66 -7.97 -82.48 58.65
C PRO A 66 -9.00 -82.42 57.51
N GLY A 67 -10.07 -81.64 57.72
CA GLY A 67 -11.10 -81.43 56.72
C GLY A 67 -10.50 -80.95 55.39
N LEU A 68 -11.15 -81.31 54.28
CA LEU A 68 -10.71 -80.85 52.97
C LEU A 68 -10.68 -79.31 52.95
N PRO A 69 -9.66 -78.70 52.32
CA PRO A 69 -9.63 -77.25 52.13
C PRO A 69 -10.96 -76.74 51.57
N GLY A 70 -11.38 -75.56 52.04
CA GLY A 70 -12.55 -74.88 51.49
C GLY A 70 -12.40 -74.69 49.98
N ARG A 71 -13.53 -74.63 49.28
CA ARG A 71 -13.52 -74.29 47.86
C ARG A 71 -13.06 -72.85 47.69
N ASP A 72 -12.33 -72.58 46.62
CA ASP A 72 -11.97 -71.22 46.26
C ASP A 72 -13.22 -70.33 46.15
N GLY A 73 -13.08 -69.08 46.57
CA GLY A 73 -14.12 -68.07 46.43
C GLY A 73 -14.48 -67.83 44.97
N LEU A 74 -15.68 -67.29 44.74
CA LEU A 74 -16.06 -66.90 43.39
C LEU A 74 -15.19 -65.73 42.95
N ILE A 75 -14.70 -65.77 41.70
CA ILE A 75 -14.00 -64.62 41.11
C ILE A 75 -15.00 -63.46 41.06
N GLY A 76 -14.56 -62.30 41.55
CA GLY A 76 -15.37 -61.08 41.53
C GLY A 76 -15.71 -60.66 40.10
N ALA A 77 -16.86 -60.02 39.93
CA ALA A 77 -17.24 -59.50 38.62
C ALA A 77 -16.20 -58.46 38.14
N PRO A 78 -15.78 -58.49 36.85
CA PRO A 78 -14.91 -57.48 36.28
C PRO A 78 -15.45 -56.06 36.50
N GLY A 79 -14.54 -55.10 36.65
CA GLY A 79 -14.88 -53.69 36.71
C GLY A 79 -15.56 -53.21 35.43
N VAL A 80 -16.42 -52.19 35.56
CA VAL A 80 -17.05 -51.57 34.39
C VAL A 80 -16.02 -50.68 33.68
N PRO A 81 -15.85 -50.83 32.35
CA PRO A 81 -14.97 -49.95 31.58
C PRO A 81 -15.33 -48.47 31.78
N GLY A 82 -14.30 -47.62 31.79
CA GLY A 82 -14.48 -46.17 31.88
C GLY A 82 -15.20 -45.60 30.68
N GLU A 83 -15.90 -44.48 30.88
CA GLU A 83 -16.56 -43.77 29.80
C GLU A 83 -15.52 -43.15 28.86
N ARG A 84 -15.71 -43.33 27.55
CA ARG A 84 -14.85 -42.72 26.54
C ARG A 84 -14.94 -41.19 26.64
N GLY A 85 -13.81 -40.52 26.56
CA GLY A 85 -13.75 -39.06 26.53
C GLY A 85 -14.43 -38.47 25.29
N ASP A 86 -14.98 -37.27 25.45
CA ASP A 86 -15.67 -36.57 24.38
C ASP A 86 -14.69 -36.12 23.30
N LYS A 87 -15.11 -36.24 22.03
CA LYS A 87 -14.34 -35.71 20.90
C LYS A 87 -14.38 -34.19 20.97
N GLY A 88 -13.22 -33.54 20.78
CA GLY A 88 -13.14 -32.09 20.67
C GLY A 88 -13.97 -31.55 19.50
N GLU A 89 -14.43 -30.31 19.64
CA GLU A 89 -15.27 -29.69 18.62
C GLU A 89 -14.41 -29.31 17.40
N PRO A 90 -14.90 -29.54 16.17
CA PRO A 90 -14.23 -29.04 14.98
C PRO A 90 -14.07 -27.52 15.05
N GLY A 91 -12.93 -27.01 14.56
CA GLY A 91 -12.71 -25.57 14.46
C GLY A 91 -13.72 -24.92 13.52
N GLU A 92 -14.05 -23.67 13.77
CA GLU A 92 -14.97 -22.93 12.91
C GLU A 92 -14.30 -22.67 11.56
N ARG A 93 -15.05 -22.85 10.48
CA ARG A 93 -14.58 -22.45 9.16
C ARG A 93 -14.44 -20.94 9.15
N GLY A 94 -13.30 -20.43 8.67
CA GLY A 94 -13.09 -19.01 8.47
C GLY A 94 -14.16 -18.42 7.52
N PRO A 95 -14.49 -17.12 7.67
CA PRO A 95 -15.45 -16.49 6.78
C PRO A 95 -14.98 -16.61 5.32
N PRO A 96 -15.91 -16.79 4.37
CA PRO A 96 -15.58 -16.67 2.96
C PRO A 96 -14.86 -15.35 2.67
N GLY A 97 -13.97 -15.35 1.69
CA GLY A 97 -13.37 -14.12 1.18
C GLY A 97 -14.44 -13.12 0.72
N LEU A 98 -14.11 -11.83 0.73
CA LEU A 98 -14.99 -10.82 0.16
C LEU A 98 -15.14 -11.09 -1.35
N PRO A 99 -16.36 -11.06 -1.91
CA PRO A 99 -16.52 -11.10 -3.35
C PRO A 99 -15.80 -9.90 -3.97
N ALA A 100 -15.24 -10.07 -5.16
CA ALA A 100 -14.75 -8.96 -5.98
C ALA A 100 -15.97 -8.21 -6.56
N TYR A 101 -16.73 -7.55 -5.69
CA TYR A 101 -17.83 -6.69 -6.06
C TYR A 101 -17.38 -5.25 -5.80
N LEU A 102 -16.59 -4.71 -6.71
CA LEU A 102 -16.78 -3.29 -6.97
C LEU A 102 -18.18 -3.21 -7.55
N ASP A 103 -19.00 -2.32 -7.00
CA ASP A 103 -20.33 -2.10 -7.52
C ASP A 103 -20.23 -1.91 -9.04
N GLU A 104 -20.96 -2.70 -9.83
CA GLU A 104 -20.92 -2.63 -11.30
C GLU A 104 -21.16 -1.18 -11.78
N GLU A 105 -21.98 -0.40 -11.06
CA GLU A 105 -22.19 1.03 -11.28
C GLU A 105 -20.91 1.84 -11.03
N LEU A 106 -20.18 1.55 -9.95
CA LEU A 106 -18.89 2.18 -9.65
C LEU A 106 -17.85 1.83 -10.72
N GLN A 107 -17.76 0.58 -11.15
CA GLN A 107 -16.82 0.16 -12.19
C GLN A 107 -17.13 0.83 -13.53
N ALA A 108 -18.42 0.91 -13.90
CA ALA A 108 -18.85 1.63 -15.09
C ALA A 108 -18.51 3.13 -15.00
N THR A 109 -18.78 3.76 -13.86
CA THR A 109 -18.46 5.18 -13.61
C THR A 109 -16.96 5.44 -13.69
N LEU A 110 -16.13 4.58 -13.09
CA LEU A 110 -14.67 4.72 -13.16
C LEU A 110 -14.13 4.53 -14.58
N HIS A 111 -14.70 3.60 -15.35
CA HIS A 111 -14.34 3.40 -16.74
C HIS A 111 -14.70 4.64 -17.59
N GLU A 112 -15.88 5.20 -17.39
CA GLU A 112 -16.33 6.42 -18.07
C GLU A 112 -15.44 7.62 -17.73
N LEU A 113 -15.14 7.83 -16.45
CA LEU A 113 -14.24 8.90 -15.99
C LEU A 113 -12.84 8.74 -16.57
N ARG A 114 -12.27 7.52 -16.55
CA ARG A 114 -10.97 7.25 -17.18
C ARG A 114 -10.99 7.57 -18.67
N HIS A 115 -12.04 7.16 -19.38
CA HIS A 115 -12.19 7.45 -20.81
C HIS A 115 -12.27 8.96 -21.06
N HIS A 116 -13.09 9.68 -20.31
CA HIS A 116 -13.22 11.14 -20.42
C HIS A 116 -11.93 11.88 -20.08
N ALA A 117 -11.19 11.43 -19.07
CA ALA A 117 -9.89 11.98 -18.71
C ALA A 117 -8.89 11.79 -19.85
N LEU A 118 -8.77 10.58 -20.41
CA LEU A 118 -7.88 10.30 -21.53
C LEU A 118 -8.25 11.08 -22.80
N GLN A 119 -9.55 11.19 -23.11
CA GLN A 119 -10.01 11.99 -24.23
C GLN A 119 -9.66 13.47 -24.06
N SER A 120 -9.86 14.02 -22.86
CA SER A 120 -9.53 15.41 -22.55
C SER A 120 -8.01 15.67 -22.63
N ILE A 121 -7.20 14.75 -22.10
CA ILE A 121 -5.73 14.78 -22.23
C ILE A 121 -5.32 14.73 -23.71
N GLY A 122 -5.93 13.86 -24.51
CA GLY A 122 -5.67 13.77 -25.95
C GLY A 122 -5.95 15.07 -26.70
N VAL A 123 -7.06 15.74 -26.40
CA VAL A 123 -7.41 17.05 -26.99
C VAL A 123 -6.39 18.12 -26.62
N LEU A 124 -6.04 18.23 -25.34
CA LEU A 124 -5.08 19.23 -24.85
C LEU A 124 -3.66 19.00 -25.42
N SER A 125 -3.28 17.73 -25.62
CA SER A 125 -2.02 17.35 -26.26
C SER A 125 -1.97 17.77 -27.72
N LEU A 126 -3.04 17.56 -28.49
CA LEU A 126 -3.15 18.00 -29.89
C LEU A 126 -3.07 19.53 -30.03
N GLN A 127 -3.55 20.28 -29.04
CA GLN A 127 -3.48 21.74 -29.01
C GLN A 127 -2.10 22.29 -28.65
N GLY A 128 -1.08 21.45 -28.43
CA GLY A 128 0.26 21.87 -27.99
C GLY A 128 0.24 22.61 -26.65
N SER A 129 -0.81 22.40 -25.85
CA SER A 129 -1.03 23.17 -24.62
C SER A 129 -0.59 22.42 -23.37
N MET A 130 -0.25 21.13 -23.49
CA MET A 130 0.25 20.31 -22.39
C MET A 130 1.43 19.41 -22.79
N LYS A 131 2.29 19.10 -21.81
CA LYS A 131 3.34 18.07 -21.88
C LYS A 131 3.37 17.30 -20.56
N ALA A 132 3.46 15.97 -20.62
CA ALA A 132 3.56 15.12 -19.44
C ALA A 132 4.99 14.58 -19.29
N VAL A 133 5.51 14.57 -18.06
CA VAL A 133 6.80 13.98 -17.69
C VAL A 133 6.63 13.22 -16.38
N GLY A 134 6.72 11.89 -16.44
CA GLY A 134 6.39 11.05 -15.29
C GLY A 134 4.93 11.24 -14.86
N GLU A 135 4.71 11.52 -13.58
CA GLU A 135 3.38 11.80 -13.02
C GLU A 135 2.96 13.28 -13.16
N LYS A 136 3.87 14.17 -13.60
CA LYS A 136 3.61 15.60 -13.70
C LYS A 136 3.07 15.99 -15.08
N ILE A 137 2.19 16.98 -15.08
CA ILE A 137 1.68 17.62 -16.30
C ILE A 137 2.02 19.10 -16.28
N PHE A 138 2.75 19.57 -17.30
CA PHE A 138 2.96 20.99 -17.57
C PHE A 138 1.94 21.47 -18.59
N SER A 139 1.22 22.54 -18.29
CA SER A 139 0.16 23.06 -19.17
C SER A 139 0.08 24.58 -19.14
N THR A 140 -0.45 25.15 -20.21
CA THR A 140 -0.57 26.60 -20.39
C THR A 140 -1.91 26.95 -21.03
N ASN A 141 -2.48 28.08 -20.60
CA ASN A 141 -3.70 28.65 -21.19
C ASN A 141 -3.39 29.74 -22.25
N GLY A 142 -2.10 29.97 -22.56
CA GLY A 142 -1.65 30.96 -23.54
C GLY A 142 -1.68 32.42 -23.09
N GLN A 143 -2.11 32.71 -21.85
CA GLN A 143 -2.07 34.08 -21.33
C GLN A 143 -0.64 34.49 -20.97
N SER A 144 -0.36 35.79 -21.04
CA SER A 144 0.88 36.39 -20.55
C SER A 144 0.59 37.43 -19.48
N VAL A 145 1.06 37.19 -18.26
CA VAL A 145 0.83 38.05 -17.08
C VAL A 145 2.10 38.12 -16.21
N ASN A 146 2.07 38.90 -15.13
CA ASN A 146 3.21 39.01 -14.22
C ASN A 146 3.33 37.79 -13.27
N PHE A 147 4.45 37.68 -12.58
CA PHE A 147 4.78 36.51 -11.75
C PHE A 147 3.70 36.15 -10.72
N ASP A 148 3.25 37.14 -9.94
CA ASP A 148 2.23 36.92 -8.92
C ASP A 148 0.90 36.49 -9.52
N ALA A 149 0.50 37.07 -10.66
CA ALA A 149 -0.71 36.65 -11.35
C ALA A 149 -0.61 35.21 -11.91
N ILE A 150 0.58 34.77 -12.38
CA ILE A 150 0.78 33.37 -12.79
C ILE A 150 0.54 32.42 -11.62
N ARG A 151 1.07 32.74 -10.44
CA ARG A 151 0.85 31.93 -9.23
C ARG A 151 -0.64 31.77 -8.92
N GLU A 152 -1.40 32.86 -8.96
CA GLU A 152 -2.84 32.84 -8.72
C GLU A 152 -3.61 32.06 -9.79
N VAL A 153 -3.23 32.19 -11.06
CA VAL A 153 -3.84 31.42 -12.16
C VAL A 153 -3.62 29.92 -11.97
N CYS A 154 -2.40 29.49 -11.66
CA CYS A 154 -2.09 28.09 -11.46
C CYS A 154 -2.73 27.52 -10.18
N ALA A 155 -2.71 28.28 -9.07
CA ALA A 155 -3.35 27.87 -7.82
C ALA A 155 -4.87 27.66 -7.99
N ARG A 156 -5.55 28.55 -8.71
CA ARG A 156 -6.99 28.39 -9.00
C ARG A 156 -7.30 27.18 -9.86
N ALA A 157 -6.34 26.75 -10.70
CA ALA A 157 -6.48 25.54 -11.49
C ALA A 157 -6.22 24.24 -10.67
N GLY A 158 -5.80 24.35 -9.41
CA GLY A 158 -5.40 23.21 -8.58
C GLY A 158 -3.95 22.76 -8.78
N GLY A 159 -3.14 23.58 -9.46
CA GLY A 159 -1.71 23.34 -9.70
C GLY A 159 -0.83 24.43 -9.10
N ARG A 160 0.41 24.51 -9.57
CA ARG A 160 1.38 25.53 -9.18
C ARG A 160 2.09 26.09 -10.41
N ILE A 161 2.79 27.22 -10.29
CA ILE A 161 3.64 27.70 -11.37
C ILE A 161 4.70 26.65 -11.69
N ALA A 162 4.92 26.37 -12.97
CA ALA A 162 5.81 25.31 -13.41
C ALA A 162 7.25 25.55 -12.93
N VAL A 163 7.89 24.53 -12.37
CA VAL A 163 9.31 24.59 -12.00
C VAL A 163 10.00 23.26 -12.27
N PRO A 164 11.00 23.22 -13.18
CA PRO A 164 11.68 21.98 -13.50
C PRO A 164 12.60 21.55 -12.37
N ARG A 165 12.54 20.28 -11.99
CA ARG A 165 13.47 19.62 -11.05
C ARG A 165 14.38 18.60 -11.73
N SER A 166 14.28 18.46 -13.05
CA SER A 166 15.15 17.61 -13.88
C SER A 166 15.32 18.17 -15.29
N LEU A 167 16.22 17.56 -16.08
CA LEU A 167 16.41 17.93 -17.49
C LEU A 167 15.16 17.67 -18.33
N GLU A 168 14.49 16.54 -18.11
CA GLU A 168 13.30 16.14 -18.85
C GLU A 168 12.14 17.12 -18.59
N GLU A 169 11.96 17.54 -17.34
CA GLU A 169 10.97 18.58 -16.98
C GLU A 169 11.33 19.93 -17.61
N ASN A 170 12.61 20.30 -17.62
CA ASN A 170 13.07 21.53 -18.25
C ASN A 170 12.78 21.54 -19.76
N GLU A 171 13.07 20.44 -20.46
CA GLU A 171 12.78 20.29 -21.89
C GLU A 171 11.28 20.31 -22.19
N ALA A 172 10.45 19.71 -21.34
CA ALA A 172 9.00 19.76 -21.48
C ALA A 172 8.47 21.20 -21.40
N ILE A 173 8.88 21.96 -20.38
CA ILE A 173 8.50 23.38 -20.26
C ILE A 173 9.07 24.17 -21.44
N ALA A 174 10.35 23.99 -21.78
CA ALA A 174 11.00 24.70 -22.89
C ALA A 174 10.30 24.45 -24.23
N SER A 175 9.75 23.25 -24.46
CA SER A 175 8.99 22.94 -25.66
C SER A 175 7.72 23.79 -25.77
N ILE A 176 6.98 23.98 -24.67
CA ILE A 176 5.80 24.86 -24.62
C ILE A 176 6.20 26.31 -24.90
N VAL A 177 7.28 26.77 -24.26
CA VAL A 177 7.84 28.12 -24.42
C VAL A 177 8.24 28.37 -25.87
N LYS A 178 8.90 27.39 -26.51
CA LYS A 178 9.32 27.42 -27.92
C LYS A 178 8.13 27.37 -28.89
N GLU A 179 7.14 26.51 -28.65
CA GLU A 179 5.93 26.41 -29.49
C GLU A 179 5.16 27.74 -29.53
N ARG A 180 5.13 28.48 -28.41
CA ARG A 180 4.50 29.80 -28.32
C ARG A 180 5.45 30.97 -28.66
N ASN A 181 6.71 30.67 -28.95
CA ASN A 181 7.77 31.61 -29.29
C ASN A 181 7.81 32.84 -28.35
N THR A 182 7.81 32.57 -27.05
CA THR A 182 7.80 33.59 -25.99
C THR A 182 8.65 33.11 -24.81
N TYR A 183 8.65 33.82 -23.69
CA TYR A 183 9.34 33.42 -22.45
C TYR A 183 8.32 33.18 -21.33
N ALA A 184 8.66 32.29 -20.41
CA ALA A 184 7.82 31.96 -19.25
C ALA A 184 8.58 32.21 -17.95
N TYR A 185 7.86 32.53 -16.88
CA TYR A 185 8.47 32.46 -15.54
C TYR A 185 8.49 31.01 -15.05
N LEU A 186 9.49 30.68 -14.25
CA LEU A 186 9.60 29.45 -13.49
C LEU A 186 9.24 29.70 -12.02
N GLY A 187 8.75 28.68 -11.32
CA GLY A 187 8.43 28.72 -9.89
C GLY A 187 9.64 28.80 -8.96
N LEU A 188 10.53 29.77 -9.22
CA LEU A 188 11.72 30.09 -8.45
C LEU A 188 11.70 31.58 -8.09
N ALA A 189 12.12 31.89 -6.88
CA ALA A 189 12.24 33.27 -6.40
C ALA A 189 13.56 33.46 -5.65
N GLU A 190 14.11 34.68 -5.71
CA GLU A 190 15.27 35.08 -4.94
C GLU A 190 14.90 35.14 -3.44
N GLY A 191 15.77 34.55 -2.62
CA GLY A 191 15.64 34.51 -1.17
C GLY A 191 16.11 35.80 -0.48
N PRO A 192 16.42 35.71 0.83
CA PRO A 192 16.90 36.85 1.60
C PRO A 192 18.28 37.35 1.16
N THR A 193 19.12 36.44 0.67
CA THR A 193 20.45 36.74 0.15
C THR A 193 20.36 36.97 -1.36
N ALA A 194 20.85 38.12 -1.83
CA ALA A 194 20.85 38.43 -3.26
C ALA A 194 21.68 37.41 -4.05
N GLY A 195 21.11 36.88 -5.14
CA GLY A 195 21.69 35.83 -5.98
C GLY A 195 21.32 34.40 -5.57
N ASP A 196 20.78 34.17 -4.38
CA ASP A 196 20.35 32.85 -3.93
C ASP A 196 18.87 32.63 -4.28
N PHE A 197 18.60 31.65 -5.16
CA PHE A 197 17.24 31.30 -5.58
C PHE A 197 16.74 30.03 -4.90
N TYR A 198 15.43 30.00 -4.64
CA TYR A 198 14.73 28.93 -3.94
C TYR A 198 13.47 28.53 -4.69
N TYR A 199 13.06 27.28 -4.52
CA TYR A 199 11.71 26.86 -4.87
C TYR A 199 10.68 27.61 -4.02
N LEU A 200 9.45 27.76 -4.52
CA LEU A 200 8.40 28.50 -3.80
C LEU A 200 7.90 27.83 -2.51
N ASP A 201 8.22 26.55 -2.31
CA ASP A 201 8.03 25.83 -1.04
C ASP A 201 9.15 26.10 -0.01
N GLY A 202 10.19 26.83 -0.40
CA GLY A 202 11.34 27.16 0.43
C GLY A 202 12.52 26.20 0.30
N ASP A 203 12.38 25.13 -0.48
CA ASP A 203 13.47 24.18 -0.71
C ASP A 203 14.63 24.84 -1.47
N PRO A 204 15.89 24.47 -1.18
CA PRO A 204 17.03 24.91 -1.97
C PRO A 204 16.96 24.34 -3.39
N VAL A 205 17.34 25.14 -4.37
CA VAL A 205 17.36 24.72 -5.78
C VAL A 205 18.42 23.64 -5.99
N ASN A 206 18.00 22.47 -6.45
CA ASN A 206 18.86 21.30 -6.68
C ASN A 206 19.15 21.04 -8.17
N TYR A 207 18.36 21.62 -9.07
CA TYR A 207 18.52 21.54 -10.52
C TYR A 207 18.55 22.95 -11.10
N THR A 208 19.51 23.22 -12.00
CA THR A 208 19.61 24.53 -12.66
C THR A 208 19.92 24.38 -14.14
N ASN A 209 19.46 25.35 -14.94
CA ASN A 209 19.82 25.45 -16.35
C ASN A 209 20.06 26.92 -16.75
N TRP A 210 20.80 27.65 -15.93
CA TRP A 210 21.13 29.06 -16.18
C TRP A 210 21.78 29.28 -17.55
N TYR A 211 21.41 30.40 -18.18
CA TYR A 211 22.12 30.91 -19.33
C TYR A 211 23.55 31.32 -18.91
N PRO A 212 24.58 31.13 -19.77
CA PRO A 212 25.94 31.51 -19.41
C PRO A 212 26.05 32.96 -18.93
N GLY A 213 26.50 33.13 -17.68
CA GLY A 213 26.63 34.43 -17.03
C GLY A 213 25.48 34.82 -16.09
N GLU A 214 24.43 34.01 -15.97
CA GLU A 214 23.31 34.21 -15.05
C GLU A 214 23.42 33.35 -13.78
N PRO A 215 22.78 33.74 -12.67
CA PRO A 215 22.00 34.99 -12.49
C PRO A 215 22.90 36.21 -12.23
N ARG A 216 22.55 37.38 -12.79
CA ARG A 216 23.39 38.60 -12.70
C ARG A 216 22.70 39.82 -12.10
N GLY A 217 21.41 39.75 -11.80
CA GLY A 217 20.58 40.87 -11.38
C GLY A 217 20.80 41.36 -9.94
N GLN A 218 21.60 40.63 -9.14
CA GLN A 218 22.13 41.06 -7.83
C GLN A 218 21.06 41.72 -6.92
N GLY A 219 19.90 41.07 -6.72
CA GLY A 219 18.84 41.61 -5.85
C GLY A 219 17.76 42.46 -6.53
N ARG A 220 17.95 42.83 -7.81
CA ARG A 220 17.00 43.67 -8.57
C ARG A 220 16.00 42.84 -9.37
N GLU A 221 16.36 41.60 -9.69
CA GLU A 221 15.62 40.69 -10.55
C GLU A 221 15.31 39.40 -9.79
N LYS A 222 14.17 39.39 -9.09
CA LYS A 222 13.88 38.38 -8.07
C LYS A 222 13.17 37.12 -8.57
N CYS A 223 12.85 37.05 -9.86
CA CYS A 223 12.13 35.93 -10.47
C CYS A 223 13.00 35.29 -11.55
N VAL A 224 12.69 34.06 -11.95
CA VAL A 224 13.45 33.35 -12.99
C VAL A 224 12.60 33.19 -14.24
N GLU A 225 13.08 33.66 -15.38
CA GLU A 225 12.47 33.42 -16.69
C GLU A 225 13.23 32.34 -17.47
N MET A 226 12.50 31.53 -18.23
CA MET A 226 13.01 30.55 -19.17
C MET A 226 12.86 31.07 -20.60
N TYR A 227 13.95 30.99 -21.36
CA TYR A 227 13.99 31.26 -22.79
C TYR A 227 13.54 30.07 -23.64
N THR A 228 13.36 30.28 -24.94
CA THR A 228 12.92 29.26 -25.90
C THR A 228 13.91 28.10 -26.11
N ASP A 229 15.17 28.28 -25.70
CA ASP A 229 16.20 27.22 -25.68
C ASP A 229 16.25 26.46 -24.35
N GLY A 230 15.34 26.79 -23.41
CA GLY A 230 15.25 26.19 -22.09
C GLY A 230 16.24 26.74 -21.08
N LYS A 231 17.11 27.70 -21.44
CA LYS A 231 18.04 28.37 -20.53
C LYS A 231 17.36 29.43 -19.68
N TRP A 232 17.91 29.68 -18.51
CA TRP A 232 17.27 30.56 -17.52
C TRP A 232 17.98 31.90 -17.38
N ASN A 233 17.22 32.92 -17.04
CA ASN A 233 17.70 34.25 -16.72
C ASN A 233 16.94 34.76 -15.51
N ASP A 234 17.61 35.48 -14.60
CA ASP A 234 16.89 36.20 -13.57
C ASP A 234 16.24 37.46 -14.16
N LYS A 235 15.03 37.75 -13.71
CA LYS A 235 14.19 38.79 -14.29
C LYS A 235 13.37 39.53 -13.25
N ASN A 236 13.16 40.83 -13.47
CA ASN A 236 12.16 41.60 -12.75
C ASN A 236 10.78 40.91 -12.85
N CYS A 237 10.14 40.64 -11.72
CA CYS A 237 8.88 39.89 -11.59
C CYS A 237 7.64 40.57 -12.20
N LEU A 238 7.72 41.85 -12.55
CA LEU A 238 6.61 42.63 -13.09
C LEU A 238 6.47 42.54 -14.61
N GLN A 239 7.37 41.81 -15.28
CA GLN A 239 7.26 41.61 -16.73
C GLN A 239 6.14 40.64 -17.07
N TYR A 240 5.64 40.70 -18.30
CA TYR A 240 4.55 39.83 -18.74
C TYR A 240 5.17 38.60 -19.39
N ARG A 241 4.87 37.42 -18.83
CA ARG A 241 5.40 36.15 -19.30
C ARG A 241 4.29 35.12 -19.40
N LEU A 242 4.52 34.15 -20.27
CA LEU A 242 3.58 33.07 -20.51
C LEU A 242 3.28 32.32 -19.21
N VAL A 243 1.99 32.13 -18.94
CA VAL A 243 1.50 31.27 -17.85
C VAL A 243 1.82 29.82 -18.21
N ILE A 244 2.63 29.15 -17.40
CA ILE A 244 2.79 27.69 -17.45
C ILE A 244 2.62 27.16 -16.02
N CYS A 245 1.71 26.22 -15.85
CA CYS A 245 1.40 25.56 -14.60
C CYS A 245 1.88 24.11 -14.61
N GLU A 246 2.24 23.59 -13.44
CA GLU A 246 2.45 22.17 -13.19
C GLU A 246 1.29 21.61 -12.34
N PHE A 247 0.94 20.35 -12.61
CA PHE A 247 -0.04 19.54 -11.90
C PHE A 247 0.58 18.20 -11.53
#